data_AF-A0A4V2L4Z2-F1
#
_entry.id   AF-A0A4V2L4Z2-F1
#
_cell.length_a   1.000
_cell.length_b   1.000
_cell.length_c   1.000
_cell.angle_alpha   90.00
_cell.angle_beta   90.00
_cell.angle_gamma   90.00
#
_symmetry.space_group_name_H-M   'P 1'
#
loop_
_entity.id
_entity.type
_entity.pdbx_description
1 polymer ?
#
loop_
_entity_poly.entity_id
_entity_poly.type
_entity_poly.pdbx_seq_one_letter_code
_entity_poly.pdbx_strand_id
1 'polypeptide(L)'
;MSYFKKLTDAYPILKILGNRYVIVLVFFAVWMLFLDNTSYLEHRILNKQLEELEDNKKYYQEEIRKDEENIKLLKNPDQIEKYAREKYYMKRDSEDIYIIEFEGDSIKEEQSNSKSL
;
A
#
# COMPACT_ATOMS: atom_id res chain seq x y z
N MET A 1 25.45 43.67 42.39
CA MET A 1 25.53 42.20 42.19
C MET A 1 25.36 41.46 43.52
N SER A 2 24.14 41.25 44.03
CA SER A 2 23.92 40.48 45.28
C SER A 2 22.67 39.59 45.23
N TYR A 3 21.70 39.91 44.37
CA TYR A 3 20.46 39.14 44.22
C TYR A 3 20.68 37.74 43.60
N PHE A 4 21.58 37.61 42.63
CA PHE A 4 21.85 36.33 41.96
C PHE A 4 22.50 35.28 42.86
N LYS A 5 23.33 35.70 43.83
CA LYS A 5 23.98 34.77 44.76
C LYS A 5 22.99 34.11 45.72
N LYS A 6 22.02 34.88 46.23
CA LYS A 6 20.96 34.36 47.12
C LYS A 6 20.06 33.34 46.42
N LEU A 7 19.79 33.54 45.12
CA LEU A 7 18.97 32.62 44.33
C LEU A 7 19.68 31.29 44.06
N THR A 8 20.98 31.32 43.76
CA THR A 8 21.78 30.12 43.49
C THR A 8 22.05 29.27 44.74
N ASP A 9 22.03 29.87 45.93
CA ASP A 9 22.23 29.17 47.20
C ASP A 9 20.94 28.49 47.73
N ALA A 10 19.77 29.03 47.39
CA ALA A 10 18.48 28.48 47.81
C ALA A 10 18.06 27.21 47.04
N TYR A 11 18.56 27.02 45.81
CA TYR A 11 18.23 25.85 44.98
C TYR A 11 19.51 25.17 44.48
N PRO A 12 19.85 23.96 44.99
CA PRO A 12 21.10 23.27 44.63
C PRO A 12 21.18 22.92 43.13
N ILE A 13 20.05 22.80 42.45
CA ILE A 13 19.93 22.61 41.00
C ILE A 13 20.52 23.79 40.20
N LEU A 14 20.42 25.03 40.68
CA LEU A 14 20.94 26.21 40.00
C LEU A 14 22.48 26.26 40.04
N LYS A 15 23.09 25.68 41.08
CA LYS A 15 24.55 25.55 41.19
C LYS A 15 25.11 24.55 40.17
N ILE A 16 24.35 23.50 39.85
CA ILE A 16 24.69 22.50 38.83
C ILE A 16 24.52 23.11 37.43
N LEU A 17 23.44 23.87 37.20
CA LEU A 17 23.18 24.59 35.94
C LEU A 17 24.16 25.76 35.69
N GLY A 18 24.87 26.26 36.71
CA GLY A 18 25.90 27.29 36.54
C GLY A 18 27.22 26.80 35.96
N ASN A 19 27.42 25.47 35.84
CA ASN A 19 28.61 24.89 35.26
C ASN A 19 28.52 24.92 33.71
N ARG A 20 29.49 25.56 33.05
CA ARG A 20 29.57 25.64 31.58
C ARG A 20 29.44 24.27 30.89
N TYR A 21 29.98 23.22 31.50
CA TYR A 21 29.92 21.86 30.95
C TYR A 21 28.50 21.28 30.99
N VAL A 22 27.73 21.57 32.04
CA VAL A 22 26.34 21.12 32.19
C VAL A 22 25.44 21.88 31.21
N ILE A 23 25.65 23.18 31.02
CA ILE A 23 24.89 23.97 30.04
C ILE A 23 25.10 23.43 28.62
N VAL A 24 26.36 23.17 28.24
CA VAL A 24 26.68 22.60 26.92
C VAL A 24 26.08 21.20 26.77
N LEU A 25 26.13 20.36 27.80
CA LEU A 25 25.55 19.02 27.77
C LEU A 25 24.02 19.07 27.67
N VAL A 26 23.34 19.94 28.41
CA VAL A 26 21.89 20.13 28.34
C VAL A 26 21.49 20.68 26.98
N PHE A 27 22.22 21.66 26.43
CA PHE A 27 21.97 22.17 25.09
C PHE A 27 22.15 21.07 24.04
N PHE A 28 23.21 20.26 24.16
CA PHE A 28 23.45 19.12 23.27
C PHE A 28 22.35 18.04 23.40
N ALA A 29 21.91 17.72 24.61
CA ALA A 29 20.83 16.76 24.84
C ALA A 29 19.50 17.27 24.28
N VAL A 30 19.17 18.55 24.49
CA VAL A 30 17.98 19.18 23.89
C VAL A 30 18.09 19.19 22.37
N TRP A 31 19.27 19.47 21.80
CA TRP A 31 19.50 19.39 20.37
C TRP A 31 19.27 17.97 19.83
N MET A 32 19.84 16.95 20.48
CA MET A 32 19.65 15.55 20.10
C MET A 32 18.21 15.06 20.30
N LEU A 33 17.45 15.65 21.23
CA LEU A 33 16.06 15.22 21.47
C LEU A 33 15.04 15.94 20.59
N PHE A 34 15.24 17.24 20.32
CA PHE A 34 14.28 18.06 19.58
C PHE A 34 14.64 18.23 18.10
N LEU A 35 15.93 18.25 17.74
CA LEU A 35 16.36 18.36 16.35
C LEU A 35 16.75 17.01 15.72
N ASP A 36 17.25 16.04 16.49
CA ASP A 36 17.73 14.75 15.95
C ASP A 36 16.65 13.65 15.88
N ASN A 37 15.55 13.92 15.17
CA ASN A 37 14.82 12.85 14.50
C ASN A 37 14.13 11.76 15.36
N THR A 38 13.89 11.99 16.67
CA THR A 38 13.05 11.06 17.47
C THR A 38 11.58 11.47 17.38
N SER A 39 11.10 11.72 16.16
CA SER A 39 9.74 12.17 15.94
C SER A 39 8.79 10.98 15.98
N TYR A 40 7.90 10.96 16.97
CA TYR A 40 6.76 10.04 17.01
C TYR A 40 5.93 10.07 15.70
N LEU A 41 5.93 11.21 14.99
CA LEU A 41 5.28 11.36 13.69
C LEU A 41 5.97 10.54 12.59
N GLU A 42 7.29 10.44 12.62
CA GLU A 42 8.06 9.68 11.63
C GLU A 42 7.80 8.18 11.76
N HIS A 43 7.71 7.67 13.00
CA HIS A 43 7.27 6.29 13.23
C HIS A 43 5.83 6.04 12.75
N ARG A 44 4.91 7.02 12.89
CA ARG A 44 3.55 6.86 12.34
C ARG A 44 3.53 6.80 10.82
N ILE A 45 4.34 7.63 10.17
CA ILE A 45 4.47 7.63 8.71
C ILE A 45 5.08 6.30 8.25
N LEU A 46 6.13 5.84 8.91
CA LEU A 46 6.79 4.58 8.57
C LEU A 46 5.88 3.38 8.80
N ASN A 47 5.12 3.35 9.89
CA ASN A 47 4.14 2.28 10.15
C ASN A 47 3.03 2.27 9.08
N LYS A 48 2.58 3.45 8.62
CA LYS A 48 1.60 3.52 7.54
C LYS A 48 2.17 2.98 6.22
N GLN A 49 3.42 3.32 5.90
CA GLN A 49 4.10 2.75 4.73
C GLN A 49 4.27 1.23 4.84
N LEU A 50 4.55 0.74 6.05
CA LEU A 50 4.67 -0.68 6.33
C LEU A 50 3.35 -1.42 6.11
N GLU A 51 2.25 -0.88 6.64
CA GLU A 51 0.90 -1.42 6.46
C GLU A 51 0.51 -1.44 4.97
N GLU A 52 0.75 -0.35 4.24
CA GLU A 52 0.50 -0.28 2.80
C GLU A 52 1.33 -1.32 2.02
N LEU A 53 2.59 -1.53 2.40
CA LEU A 53 3.44 -2.52 1.75
C LEU A 53 2.99 -3.95 2.05
N GLU A 54 2.56 -4.23 3.27
CA GLU A 54 2.00 -5.54 3.66
C GLU A 54 0.69 -5.84 2.96
N ASP A 55 -0.21 -4.86 2.85
CA ASP A 55 -1.47 -5.00 2.13
C ASP A 55 -1.24 -5.25 0.64
N ASN A 56 -0.32 -4.50 0.01
CA ASN A 56 0.08 -4.71 -1.37
C ASN A 56 0.65 -6.12 -1.58
N LYS A 57 1.55 -6.55 -0.69
CA LYS A 57 2.10 -7.91 -0.72
C LYS A 57 1.01 -8.96 -0.66
N LYS A 58 0.05 -8.82 0.27
CA LYS A 58 -1.07 -9.75 0.42
C LYS A 58 -1.95 -9.78 -0.82
N TYR A 59 -2.27 -8.61 -1.39
CA TYR A 59 -3.04 -8.49 -2.63
C TYR A 59 -2.37 -9.25 -3.78
N TYR A 60 -1.08 -9.00 -4.03
CA TYR A 60 -0.37 -9.66 -5.13
C TYR A 60 -0.20 -11.17 -4.90
N GLN A 61 0.01 -11.61 -3.67
CA GLN A 61 0.07 -13.04 -3.35
C GLN A 61 -1.27 -13.75 -3.65
N GLU A 62 -2.39 -13.10 -3.36
CA GLU A 62 -3.71 -13.65 -3.66
C GLU A 62 -4.01 -13.66 -5.16
N GLU A 63 -3.65 -12.60 -5.89
CA GLU A 63 -3.78 -12.58 -7.35
C GLU A 63 -2.91 -13.65 -8.02
N ILE A 64 -1.65 -13.83 -7.59
CA ILE A 64 -0.79 -14.91 -8.08
C ILE A 64 -1.44 -16.28 -7.83
N ARG A 65 -2.03 -16.51 -6.65
CA ARG A 65 -2.71 -17.77 -6.34
C ARG A 65 -3.89 -18.03 -7.29
N LYS A 66 -4.71 -17.00 -7.56
CA LYS A 66 -5.83 -17.11 -8.50
C LYS A 66 -5.33 -17.36 -9.92
N ASP A 67 -4.29 -16.66 -10.35
CA ASP A 67 -3.72 -16.81 -11.68
C ASP A 67 -3.10 -18.20 -11.87
N GLU A 68 -2.45 -18.75 -10.85
CA GLU A 68 -1.97 -20.14 -10.89
C GLU A 68 -3.13 -21.14 -11.04
N GLU A 69 -4.26 -20.92 -10.38
CA GLU A 69 -5.47 -21.74 -10.54
C GLU A 69 -6.04 -21.61 -11.96
N ASN A 70 -6.12 -20.39 -12.49
CA ASN A 70 -6.56 -20.12 -13.86
C ASN A 70 -5.63 -20.77 -14.89
N ILE A 71 -4.31 -20.69 -14.71
CA ILE A 71 -3.33 -21.34 -15.58
C ILE A 71 -3.51 -22.86 -15.54
N LYS A 72 -3.79 -23.46 -14.39
CA LYS A 72 -4.08 -24.90 -14.30
C LYS A 72 -5.34 -25.28 -15.08
N LEU A 73 -6.39 -24.46 -15.02
CA LEU A 73 -7.59 -24.65 -15.84
C LEU A 73 -7.26 -24.54 -17.33
N LEU A 74 -6.45 -23.55 -17.72
CA LEU A 74 -5.99 -23.35 -19.11
C LEU A 74 -4.97 -24.39 -19.60
N LYS A 75 -4.45 -25.29 -18.75
CA LYS A 75 -3.65 -26.43 -19.22
C LYS A 75 -4.52 -27.57 -19.75
N ASN A 76 -5.80 -27.58 -19.43
CA ASN A 76 -6.73 -28.57 -19.94
C ASN A 76 -7.35 -28.08 -21.25
N PRO A 77 -7.09 -28.72 -22.40
CA PRO A 77 -7.64 -28.31 -23.69
C PRO A 77 -9.18 -28.24 -23.70
N ASP A 78 -9.86 -29.11 -22.93
CA ASP A 78 -11.32 -29.10 -22.84
C ASP A 78 -11.86 -27.85 -22.14
N GLN A 79 -11.14 -27.37 -21.11
CA GLN A 79 -11.50 -26.16 -20.38
C GLN A 79 -11.23 -24.90 -21.20
N ILE A 80 -10.13 -24.90 -21.98
CA ILE A 80 -9.83 -23.82 -22.93
C ILE A 80 -10.93 -23.74 -23.99
N GLU A 81 -11.29 -24.88 -24.58
CA GLU A 81 -12.34 -24.94 -25.62
C GLU A 81 -13.68 -24.46 -25.06
N LYS A 82 -14.05 -24.90 -23.85
CA LYS A 82 -15.25 -24.43 -23.16
C LYS A 82 -15.23 -22.90 -22.95
N TYR A 83 -14.14 -22.36 -22.43
CA TYR A 83 -14.00 -20.92 -22.20
C TYR A 83 -14.08 -20.11 -23.51
N ALA A 84 -13.40 -20.58 -24.55
CA ALA A 84 -13.43 -19.95 -25.88
C ALA A 84 -14.83 -19.96 -26.49
N ARG A 85 -15.60 -21.04 -26.30
CA ARG A 85 -16.99 -21.15 -26.76
C ARG A 85 -17.95 -20.29 -25.96
N GLU A 86 -17.81 -20.22 -24.63
CA GLU A 86 -18.73 -19.46 -23.76
C GLU A 86 -18.47 -17.95 -23.75
N LYS A 87 -17.21 -17.51 -23.80
CA LYS A 87 -16.86 -16.08 -23.73
C LYS A 87 -16.68 -15.42 -25.08
N TYR A 88 -16.17 -16.16 -26.06
CA TYR A 88 -15.79 -15.60 -27.36
C TYR A 88 -16.57 -16.21 -28.52
N TYR A 89 -17.51 -17.13 -28.26
CA TYR A 89 -18.32 -17.81 -29.27
C TYR A 89 -17.47 -18.42 -30.39
N MET A 90 -16.28 -18.92 -30.05
CA MET A 90 -15.41 -19.57 -31.03
C MET A 90 -16.03 -20.87 -31.54
N LYS A 91 -15.93 -21.14 -32.85
CA LYS A 91 -16.41 -22.35 -33.51
C LYS A 91 -15.34 -22.97 -34.39
N ARG A 92 -15.51 -24.26 -34.72
CA ARG A 92 -14.78 -24.92 -35.79
C ARG A 92 -15.45 -24.63 -37.14
N ASP A 93 -14.69 -24.74 -38.23
CA ASP A 93 -15.22 -24.48 -39.58
C ASP A 93 -16.36 -25.45 -39.98
N SER A 94 -16.42 -26.62 -39.33
CA SER A 94 -17.46 -27.64 -39.52
C SER A 94 -18.68 -27.47 -38.61
N GLU A 95 -18.81 -26.35 -37.89
CA GLU A 95 -19.86 -26.13 -36.90
C GLU A 95 -20.61 -24.80 -37.14
N ASP A 96 -21.91 -24.81 -36.83
CA ASP A 96 -22.78 -23.63 -36.86
C ASP A 96 -23.25 -23.28 -35.44
N ILE A 97 -23.10 -22.01 -35.05
CA ILE A 97 -23.54 -21.50 -33.75
C ILE A 97 -24.91 -20.84 -33.92
N TYR A 98 -25.86 -21.22 -33.07
CA TYR A 98 -27.17 -20.58 -32.95
C TYR A 98 -27.25 -19.84 -31.62
N ILE A 99 -27.50 -18.53 -31.65
CA ILE A 99 -27.81 -17.73 -30.46
C ILE A 99 -29.33 -17.61 -30.41
N ILE A 100 -29.95 -18.14 -29.34
CA ILE A 100 -31.40 -18.10 -29.15
C ILE A 100 -31.70 -16.97 -28.17
N GLU A 101 -32.35 -15.93 -28.68
CA GLU A 101 -32.80 -14.78 -27.90
C GLU A 101 -34.32 -14.82 -27.75
N PHE A 102 -34.81 -14.61 -26.52
CA PHE A 102 -36.24 -14.51 -26.25
C PHE A 102 -36.64 -13.02 -26.22
N GLU A 103 -37.81 -12.68 -26.79
CA GLU A 103 -38.38 -11.32 -26.73
C GLU A 103 -38.58 -10.90 -25.26
N GLY A 104 -37.62 -10.16 -24.72
CA GLY A 104 -37.54 -9.76 -23.32
C GLY A 104 -36.12 -9.60 -22.78
N ASP A 105 -35.14 -10.31 -23.36
CA ASP A 105 -33.76 -10.38 -22.86
C ASP A 105 -32.74 -9.51 -23.63
N SER A 106 -33.21 -8.62 -24.52
CA SER A 106 -32.34 -7.80 -25.37
C SER A 106 -31.42 -6.89 -24.55
N ILE A 107 -30.15 -7.25 -24.43
CA ILE A 107 -29.07 -6.35 -24.00
C ILE A 107 -28.76 -5.45 -25.20
N LYS A 108 -28.78 -4.13 -25.01
CA LYS A 108 -28.43 -3.16 -26.04
C LYS A 108 -27.01 -3.41 -26.52
N GLU A 109 -26.85 -3.76 -27.80
CA GLU A 109 -25.54 -3.92 -28.42
C GLU A 109 -24.78 -2.59 -28.45
N GLU A 110 -23.76 -2.45 -27.61
CA GLU A 110 -22.76 -1.40 -27.76
C GLU A 110 -21.78 -1.80 -28.87
N GLN A 111 -21.93 -1.09 -29.99
CA GLN A 111 -21.14 -1.08 -31.21
C GLN A 111 -19.68 -1.55 -31.07
N SER A 112 -19.44 -2.80 -31.46
CA SER A 112 -18.15 -3.25 -32.00
C SER A 112 -17.97 -2.65 -33.39
N ASN A 113 -17.55 -1.38 -33.44
CA ASN A 113 -17.09 -0.73 -34.65
C ASN A 113 -15.76 -0.04 -34.34
N SER A 114 -14.68 -0.83 -34.29
CA SER A 114 -13.32 -0.30 -34.39
C SER A 114 -12.44 -1.25 -35.19
N LYS A 115 -12.46 -1.00 -36.51
CA LYS A 115 -11.36 -1.13 -37.46
C LYS A 115 -10.91 -2.55 -37.81
N SER A 116 -11.46 -2.97 -38.95
CA SER A 116 -10.67 -3.54 -40.04
C SER A 116 -9.29 -2.88 -40.16
N LEU A 117 -8.25 -3.70 -40.11
CA LEU A 117 -7.01 -3.55 -40.86
C LEU A 117 -6.74 -4.89 -41.54
#